data_AF-A0ABD5RYF4-F1
#
_entry.id   AF-A0ABD5RYF4-F1
#
_cell.length_a   1.000
_cell.length_b   1.000
_cell.length_c   1.000
_cell.angle_alpha   90.00
_cell.angle_beta   90.00
_cell.angle_gamma   90.00
#
_symmetry.space_group_name_H-M   'P 1'
#
loop_
_entity.id
_entity.type
_entity.pdbx_description
1 polymer ?
#
loop_
_entity_poly.entity_id
_entity_poly.type
_entity_poly.pdbx_seq_one_letter_code
_entity_poly.pdbx_strand_id
1 'polypeptide(L)'
;LPAGARPLLNDPGLSPGCALENVYVLPGIPEEMKAIFESVADEFDGSGVSETLYTPAPEGAVTRQLADLREEFDVAVGSYPTTSSEPNRIKVAGDDASEVADAVARLRGSVEILEENGVDIDEADP
;
A
#
# COMPACT_ATOMS: atom_id res chain seq x y z
N LEU A 1 -19.47 -18.56 15.97
CA LEU A 1 -19.06 -18.30 14.57
C LEU A 1 -20.22 -18.64 13.65
N PRO A 2 -20.35 -17.99 12.47
CA PRO A 2 -21.29 -18.40 11.43
C PRO A 2 -21.12 -19.88 11.08
N ALA A 3 -22.19 -20.53 10.61
CA ALA A 3 -22.12 -21.91 10.16
C ALA A 3 -21.12 -22.04 9.00
N GLY A 4 -20.22 -23.02 9.07
CA GLY A 4 -19.18 -23.27 8.06
C GLY A 4 -17.91 -22.41 8.19
N ALA A 5 -17.87 -21.45 9.11
CA ALA A 5 -16.69 -20.61 9.28
C ALA A 5 -15.57 -21.35 10.03
N ARG A 6 -14.33 -21.15 9.57
CA ARG A 6 -13.10 -21.61 10.24
C ARG A 6 -12.67 -20.55 11.26
N PRO A 7 -12.41 -20.91 12.54
CA PRO A 7 -11.86 -19.98 13.52
C PRO A 7 -10.43 -19.58 13.14
N LEU A 8 -10.10 -18.30 13.30
CA LEU A 8 -8.73 -17.79 13.25
C LEU A 8 -8.30 -17.43 14.68
N LEU A 9 -7.29 -18.14 15.18
CA LEU A 9 -6.83 -17.96 16.56
C LEU A 9 -5.95 -16.71 16.64
N ASN A 10 -6.07 -16.01 17.76
CA ASN A 10 -5.36 -14.77 18.04
C ASN A 10 -4.44 -15.03 19.24
N ASP A 11 -3.15 -15.25 19.01
CA ASP A 11 -2.19 -15.43 20.10
C ASP A 11 -1.95 -14.13 20.92
N PRO A 12 -1.90 -12.93 20.31
CA PRO A 12 -1.76 -11.67 21.04
C PRO A 12 -2.98 -11.21 21.86
N GLY A 13 -4.19 -11.68 21.51
CA GLY A 13 -5.45 -11.11 22.00
C GLY A 13 -6.50 -12.13 22.43
N LEU A 14 -7.63 -11.64 22.94
CA LEU A 14 -8.76 -12.48 23.36
C LEU A 14 -9.82 -12.64 22.27
N SER A 15 -9.80 -11.79 21.24
CA SER A 15 -10.82 -11.76 20.20
C SER A 15 -10.41 -12.61 19.00
N PRO A 16 -11.02 -13.78 18.76
CA PRO A 16 -10.71 -14.58 17.59
C PRO A 16 -11.32 -13.97 16.32
N GLY A 17 -10.67 -14.18 15.18
CA GLY A 17 -11.22 -13.91 13.86
C GLY A 17 -11.97 -15.12 13.29
N CYS A 18 -12.48 -14.99 12.06
CA CYS A 18 -12.95 -16.14 11.30
C CYS A 18 -12.82 -15.95 9.80
N ALA A 19 -12.70 -17.07 9.08
CA ALA A 19 -12.75 -17.12 7.63
C ALA A 19 -13.97 -17.92 7.19
N LEU A 20 -14.70 -17.40 6.19
CA LEU A 20 -15.79 -18.08 5.50
C LEU A 20 -15.64 -17.85 4.01
N GLU A 21 -15.24 -18.88 3.27
CA GLU A 21 -14.90 -18.77 1.85
C GLU A 21 -13.89 -17.63 1.61
N ASN A 22 -14.25 -16.60 0.84
CA ASN A 22 -13.41 -15.43 0.55
C ASN A 22 -13.66 -14.24 1.50
N VAL A 23 -14.33 -14.46 2.64
CA VAL A 23 -14.64 -13.43 3.63
C VAL A 23 -13.84 -13.68 4.90
N TYR A 24 -13.03 -12.70 5.30
CA TYR A 24 -12.22 -12.73 6.50
C TYR A 24 -12.70 -11.65 7.47
N VAL A 25 -12.93 -12.03 8.73
CA VAL A 25 -13.26 -11.11 9.82
C VAL A 25 -12.08 -11.07 10.77
N LEU A 26 -11.45 -9.90 10.87
CA LEU A 26 -10.28 -9.65 11.70
C LEU A 26 -10.65 -8.70 12.86
N PRO A 27 -9.93 -8.76 13.99
CA PRO A 27 -10.11 -7.85 15.10
C PRO A 27 -9.79 -6.41 14.69
N GLY A 28 -10.40 -5.43 15.37
CA GLY A 28 -10.18 -4.01 15.07
C GLY A 28 -8.89 -3.42 15.66
N ILE A 29 -8.20 -4.14 16.54
CA ILE A 29 -6.93 -3.69 17.12
C ILE A 29 -5.82 -4.01 16.11
N PRO A 30 -5.01 -3.02 15.66
CA PRO A 30 -4.03 -3.22 14.59
C PRO A 30 -3.04 -4.36 14.85
N GLU A 31 -2.50 -4.47 16.06
CA GLU A 31 -1.55 -5.52 16.42
C GLU A 31 -2.18 -6.93 16.34
N GLU A 32 -3.41 -7.08 16.83
CA GLU A 32 -4.15 -8.34 16.74
C GLU A 32 -4.54 -8.67 15.29
N MET A 33 -4.90 -7.65 14.50
CA MET A 33 -5.28 -7.78 13.09
C MET A 33 -4.09 -8.29 12.26
N LYS A 34 -2.92 -7.66 12.42
CA LYS A 34 -1.67 -8.04 11.74
C LYS A 34 -1.28 -9.48 12.07
N ALA A 35 -1.31 -9.85 13.35
CA ALA A 35 -0.96 -11.21 13.77
C ALA A 35 -1.90 -12.29 13.20
N ILE A 36 -3.21 -12.03 13.17
CA ILE A 36 -4.15 -12.98 12.55
C ILE A 36 -3.97 -13.00 11.03
N PHE A 37 -3.78 -11.85 10.40
CA PHE A 37 -3.58 -11.77 8.95
C PHE A 37 -2.34 -12.56 8.51
N GLU A 38 -1.23 -12.46 9.22
CA GLU A 38 -0.01 -13.25 8.96
C GLU A 38 -0.28 -14.76 8.91
N SER A 39 -1.19 -15.27 9.75
CA SER A 39 -1.54 -16.70 9.77
C SER A 39 -2.33 -17.20 8.55
N VAL A 40 -2.91 -16.28 7.77
CA VAL A 40 -3.72 -16.56 6.58
C VAL A 40 -3.18 -15.88 5.31
N ALA A 41 -2.06 -15.16 5.40
CA ALA A 41 -1.51 -14.38 4.29
C ALA A 41 -1.22 -15.26 3.06
N ASP A 42 -0.69 -16.47 3.28
CA ASP A 42 -0.41 -17.45 2.23
C ASP A 42 -1.67 -18.02 1.54
N GLU A 43 -2.87 -17.74 2.06
CA GLU A 43 -4.14 -18.09 1.41
C GLU A 43 -4.55 -17.08 0.32
N PHE A 44 -3.91 -15.90 0.29
CA PHE A 44 -4.12 -14.87 -0.73
C PHE A 44 -3.10 -15.06 -1.85
N ASP A 45 -3.56 -14.91 -3.08
CA ASP A 45 -2.72 -14.91 -4.29
C ASP A 45 -2.57 -13.48 -4.82
N GLY A 46 -1.56 -13.23 -5.63
CA GLY A 46 -1.23 -11.93 -6.20
C GLY A 46 0.22 -11.51 -5.96
N SER A 47 0.78 -10.72 -6.88
CA SER A 47 2.18 -10.27 -6.85
C SER A 47 2.32 -8.76 -6.75
N GLY A 48 1.35 -8.10 -6.10
CA GLY A 48 1.32 -6.65 -5.98
C GLY A 48 2.56 -6.11 -5.29
N VAL A 49 3.27 -5.20 -5.95
CA VAL A 49 4.39 -4.44 -5.42
C VAL A 49 4.07 -2.96 -5.51
N SER A 50 4.58 -2.18 -4.56
CA SER A 50 4.39 -0.73 -4.57
C SER A 50 5.59 0.02 -4.04
N GLU A 51 5.85 1.18 -4.63
CA GLU A 51 6.88 2.12 -4.26
C GLU A 51 6.24 3.45 -3.82
N THR A 52 6.77 4.04 -2.75
CA THR A 52 6.31 5.34 -2.25
C THR A 52 7.42 6.37 -2.41
N LEU A 53 7.08 7.52 -3.00
CA LEU A 53 7.99 8.63 -3.25
C LEU A 53 7.47 9.90 -2.57
N TYR A 54 8.37 10.83 -2.29
CA TYR A 54 8.03 12.12 -1.67
C TYR A 54 8.39 13.27 -2.61
N THR A 55 7.50 14.25 -2.74
CA THR A 55 7.73 15.44 -3.56
C THR A 55 7.31 16.71 -2.84
N PRO A 56 8.07 17.82 -2.95
CA PRO A 56 7.61 19.12 -2.47
C PRO A 56 6.56 19.75 -3.41
N ALA A 57 6.35 19.17 -4.59
CA ALA A 57 5.44 19.70 -5.59
C ALA A 57 3.98 19.62 -5.11
N PRO A 58 3.18 20.69 -5.27
CA PRO A 58 1.73 20.63 -5.02
C PRO A 58 1.05 19.57 -5.91
N GLU A 59 -0.02 18.95 -5.43
CA GLU A 59 -0.73 17.87 -6.13
C GLU A 59 -1.10 18.23 -7.58
N GLY A 60 -1.63 19.44 -7.79
CA GLY A 60 -2.00 19.91 -9.13
C GLY A 60 -0.83 20.09 -10.11
N ALA A 61 0.41 20.16 -9.60
CA ALA A 61 1.61 20.31 -10.42
C ALA A 61 2.12 18.98 -10.98
N VAL A 62 1.73 17.85 -10.38
CA VAL A 62 2.17 16.50 -10.80
C VAL A 62 1.10 15.71 -11.55
N THR A 63 -0.15 16.20 -11.59
CA THR A 63 -1.29 15.48 -12.18
C THR A 63 -1.04 15.01 -13.62
N ARG A 64 -0.40 15.84 -14.46
CA ARG A 64 -0.11 15.47 -15.86
C ARG A 64 0.90 14.32 -15.92
N GLN A 65 1.99 14.44 -15.18
CA GLN A 65 3.07 13.46 -15.16
C GLN A 65 2.58 12.10 -14.66
N LEU A 66 1.65 12.11 -13.69
CA LEU A 66 0.98 10.91 -13.19
C LEU A 66 -0.01 10.31 -14.20
N ALA A 67 -0.73 11.14 -14.96
CA ALA A 67 -1.59 10.67 -16.04
C ALA A 67 -0.76 10.00 -17.14
N ASP A 68 0.32 10.63 -17.59
CA ASP A 68 1.23 10.06 -18.58
C ASP A 68 1.80 8.72 -18.11
N LEU A 69 2.14 8.58 -16.82
CA LEU A 69 2.66 7.34 -16.26
C LEU A 69 1.65 6.18 -16.39
N ARG A 70 0.37 6.45 -16.12
CA ARG A 70 -0.72 5.44 -16.24
C ARG A 70 -1.02 5.07 -17.68
N GLU A 71 -0.66 5.93 -18.65
CA GLU A 71 -0.79 5.63 -20.08
C GLU A 71 0.39 4.82 -20.61
N GLU A 72 1.59 5.02 -20.03
CA GLU A 72 2.84 4.42 -20.48
C GLU A 72 3.13 3.07 -19.82
N PHE A 73 2.70 2.86 -18.58
CA PHE A 73 2.96 1.67 -17.76
C PHE A 73 1.66 1.10 -17.19
N ASP A 74 1.58 -0.23 -17.04
CA ASP A 74 0.49 -0.94 -16.38
C ASP A 74 0.60 -0.84 -14.85
N VAL A 75 0.53 0.40 -14.34
CA VAL A 75 0.65 0.73 -12.93
C VAL A 75 -0.50 1.59 -12.45
N ALA A 76 -0.94 1.35 -11.22
CA ALA A 76 -1.74 2.28 -10.45
C ALA A 76 -0.83 3.34 -9.85
N VAL A 77 -1.12 4.62 -10.11
CA VAL A 77 -0.41 5.73 -9.46
C VAL A 77 -1.38 6.64 -8.72
N GLY A 78 -0.99 7.17 -7.57
CA GLY A 78 -1.79 8.11 -6.78
C GLY A 78 -0.92 9.15 -6.07
N SER A 79 -1.44 10.36 -5.89
CA SER A 79 -0.82 11.40 -5.06
C SER A 79 -1.66 11.61 -3.81
N TYR A 80 -0.99 11.68 -2.66
CA TYR A 80 -1.61 11.83 -1.35
C TYR A 80 -1.02 13.09 -0.69
N PRO A 81 -1.77 14.21 -0.71
CA PRO A 81 -1.31 15.43 -0.09
C PRO A 81 -1.21 15.26 1.43
N THR A 82 -0.18 15.87 2.03
CA THR A 82 0.04 15.86 3.47
C THR A 82 -0.31 17.23 4.07
N THR A 83 -0.12 17.39 5.38
CA THR A 83 -0.21 18.73 5.99
C THR A 83 0.83 19.66 5.36
N SER A 84 0.61 20.98 5.42
CA SER A 84 1.43 21.97 4.72
C SER A 84 2.93 21.99 5.11
N SER A 85 3.32 21.26 6.16
CA SER A 85 4.70 21.13 6.64
C SER A 85 5.40 19.87 6.13
N GLU A 86 4.71 18.96 5.46
CA GLU A 86 5.23 17.68 4.98
C GLU A 86 5.20 17.62 3.44
N PRO A 87 6.10 16.84 2.82
CA PRO A 87 6.07 16.61 1.38
C PRO A 87 4.93 15.67 0.99
N ASN A 88 4.35 15.93 -0.19
CA ASN A 88 3.29 15.08 -0.74
C ASN A 88 3.84 13.69 -1.07
N ARG A 89 3.03 12.66 -0.83
CA ARG A 89 3.36 11.29 -1.19
C ARG A 89 2.85 10.97 -2.59
N ILE A 90 3.61 10.19 -3.33
CA ILE A 90 3.19 9.54 -4.57
C ILE A 90 3.38 8.04 -4.38
N LYS A 91 2.33 7.25 -4.57
CA LYS A 91 2.39 5.79 -4.55
C LYS A 91 2.26 5.26 -5.98
N VAL A 92 3.18 4.40 -6.39
CA VAL A 92 3.16 3.65 -7.65
C VAL A 92 3.01 2.18 -7.28
N ALA A 93 2.04 1.46 -7.85
CA ALA A 93 1.79 0.06 -7.56
C ALA A 93 1.43 -0.72 -8.82
N GLY A 94 1.78 -1.99 -8.88
CA GLY A 94 1.49 -2.87 -10.00
C GLY A 94 1.84 -4.32 -9.65
N ASP A 95 1.60 -5.24 -10.58
CA ASP A 95 1.87 -6.67 -10.37
C ASP A 95 3.27 -7.11 -10.87
N ASP A 96 3.96 -6.26 -11.64
CA ASP A 96 5.33 -6.46 -12.13
C ASP A 96 6.30 -5.44 -11.49
N ALA A 97 7.28 -5.95 -10.75
CA ALA A 97 8.30 -5.15 -10.08
C ALA A 97 9.23 -4.40 -11.02
N SER A 98 9.54 -4.95 -12.20
CA SER A 98 10.32 -4.25 -13.20
C SER A 98 9.55 -3.06 -13.77
N GLU A 99 8.26 -3.24 -14.01
CA GLU A 99 7.40 -2.19 -14.57
C GLU A 99 7.19 -1.05 -13.57
N VAL A 100 6.97 -1.36 -12.29
CA VAL A 100 6.92 -0.36 -11.21
C VAL A 100 8.26 0.38 -11.09
N ALA A 101 9.39 -0.32 -11.18
CA ALA A 101 10.71 0.30 -11.11
C ALA A 101 10.97 1.25 -12.30
N ASP A 102 10.59 0.86 -13.52
CA ASP A 102 10.72 1.68 -14.72
C ASP A 102 9.82 2.92 -14.65
N ALA A 103 8.57 2.76 -14.21
CA ALA A 103 7.64 3.87 -13.99
C ALA A 103 8.18 4.88 -12.96
N VAL A 104 8.73 4.39 -11.85
CA VAL A 104 9.38 5.21 -10.82
C VAL A 104 10.60 5.95 -11.39
N ALA A 105 11.44 5.27 -12.17
CA ALA A 105 12.63 5.88 -12.78
C ALA A 105 12.24 6.99 -13.76
N ARG A 106 11.21 6.77 -14.59
CA ARG A 106 10.61 7.79 -15.46
C ARG A 106 10.13 8.97 -14.62
N LEU A 107 9.35 8.71 -13.57
CA LEU A 107 8.77 9.75 -12.74
C LEU A 107 9.83 10.66 -12.11
N ARG A 108 10.92 10.08 -11.58
CA ARG A 108 12.09 10.82 -11.05
C ARG A 108 12.75 11.75 -12.08
N GLY A 109 12.64 11.44 -13.38
CA GLY A 109 13.13 12.30 -14.45
C GLY A 109 12.20 13.48 -14.79
N SER A 110 10.96 13.48 -14.30
CA SER A 110 9.90 14.45 -14.67
C SER A 110 9.30 15.24 -13.51
N VAL A 111 9.55 14.79 -12.27
CA VAL A 111 9.08 15.39 -11.03
C VAL A 111 10.25 15.46 -10.05
N GLU A 112 10.36 16.55 -9.29
CA GLU A 112 11.30 16.64 -8.19
C GLU A 112 10.90 15.65 -7.09
N ILE A 113 11.74 14.65 -6.84
CA ILE A 113 11.57 13.65 -5.80
C ILE A 113 12.63 13.89 -4.73
N LEU A 114 12.23 13.90 -3.46
CA LEU A 114 13.13 13.97 -2.33
C LEU A 114 13.79 12.62 -2.13
N GLU A 115 15.12 12.61 -1.94
CA GLU A 115 15.82 11.38 -1.57
C GLU A 115 15.47 11.01 -0.13
N GLU A 116 15.05 9.78 0.09
CA GLU A 116 14.74 9.29 1.43
C GLU A 116 16.01 9.25 2.27
N ASN A 117 16.05 10.06 3.33
CA ASN A 117 16.88 9.76 4.48
C ASN A 117 16.19 8.66 5.31
N GLY A 118 16.16 7.44 4.77
CA GLY A 118 15.82 6.18 5.47
C GLY A 118 14.75 6.25 6.55
N VAL A 119 13.52 6.62 6.19
CA VAL A 119 12.35 6.41 7.07
C VAL A 119 11.50 5.34 6.42
N ASP A 120 11.62 4.13 6.94
CA ASP A 120 10.67 3.05 6.74
C ASP A 120 9.36 3.47 7.41
N ILE A 121 8.35 3.85 6.62
CA ILE A 121 7.01 4.18 7.11
C ILE A 121 6.02 3.13 6.63
N ASP A 122 6.10 1.98 7.28
CA ASP A 122 5.02 0.99 7.35
C ASP A 122 3.99 1.34 8.47
N GLU A 123 3.95 2.61 8.87
CA GLU A 123 2.97 3.17 9.81
C GLU A 123 2.34 4.44 9.22
N ALA A 124 1.30 4.29 8.39
CA ALA A 124 0.11 5.15 8.39
C ALA A 124 -0.84 4.75 7.25
N ASP A 125 -1.68 3.75 7.48
CA ASP A 125 -3.02 3.74 6.91
C ASP A 125 -3.99 3.94 8.10
N PRO A 126 -4.66 5.11 8.22
CA PRO A 126 -5.58 5.41 9.34
C PRO A 126 -6.92 4.68 9.25
#